data_AF-A0A954TYJ6-F1
#
_entry.id   AF-A0A954TYJ6-F1
#
_cell.length_a   1.000
_cell.length_b   1.000
_cell.length_c   1.000
_cell.angle_alpha   90.00
_cell.angle_beta   90.00
_cell.angle_gamma   90.00
#
_symmetry.space_group_name_H-M   'P 1'
#
loop_
_entity.id
_entity.type
_entity.pdbx_description
1 polymer ?
#
loop_
_entity_poly.entity_id
_entity_poly.type
_entity_poly.pdbx_seq_one_letter_code
_entity_poly.pdbx_strand_id
1 'polypeptide(L)'
;KQLCDQQSRFAPREKKLEQLDNAESLLYEISADKNYPYEYLCFRITGYRPEATPHLSVRGEDAQNDLRRFVEELSDAANIRVEDVGQPVYTVDDLSKMFSVATKTISRWREAGLVSRRFIFDGRKRVGFLQRSVDRFVTFNREKVKRGERFSQLSDDEKGEIVQQARRLARLGNSPSEVSRRIAGQMKRSVETIRYTLKHFDQQHPDLAIFPDRGGPLTAETKEAIYRQFRRGTSVDELARRHGRTRSCVYGIIGEMRAKQVLELPLDYIPNEQFEDASLESSILAPLPVEERKSRPTRPPSGLPPYLASLYDVPLLTREQEGHLFRKFNFLKYMAAKLREQLDPQQPKATLMDEIERLYDQAVEVKNQIVQANLRLVVSIAKRHVTQNEEFFGLISDGNMSLIRAVEKFDFSRGNKFSTYASWAIMKNFARTIPHEFRHRDRFRTSSEEMFAGTEDERPGALAMERAQSVRETQVDRILSRLDEREQEIIIRRFGLRGADRTGGDLNEPMTLKEVGAQLGVTKERIRQIEARALSKLRMAAEEEKIELPD
;
A
#
# COMPACT_ATOMS: atom_id res chain seq x y z
N LYS A 1 -27.30 35.19 -24.15
CA LYS A 1 -27.66 36.05 -22.98
C LYS A 1 -28.02 37.48 -23.38
N GLN A 2 -27.11 38.30 -23.92
CA GLN A 2 -27.41 39.69 -24.32
C GLN A 2 -28.62 39.82 -25.26
N LEU A 3 -28.72 38.96 -26.29
CA LEU A 3 -29.88 38.89 -27.17
C LEU A 3 -31.18 38.57 -26.41
N CYS A 4 -31.13 37.64 -25.45
CA CYS A 4 -32.27 37.27 -24.63
C CYS A 4 -32.73 38.44 -23.74
N ASP A 5 -31.79 39.15 -23.10
CA ASP A 5 -32.09 40.32 -22.26
C ASP A 5 -32.73 41.45 -23.08
N GLN A 6 -32.27 41.66 -24.33
CA GLN A 6 -32.86 42.66 -25.23
C GLN A 6 -34.28 42.26 -25.65
N GLN A 7 -34.48 41.02 -26.12
CA GLN A 7 -35.80 40.59 -26.59
C GLN A 7 -36.81 40.43 -25.45
N SER A 8 -36.39 39.95 -24.27
CA SER A 8 -37.26 39.83 -23.10
C SER A 8 -37.75 41.18 -22.58
N ARG A 9 -36.94 42.25 -22.64
CA ARG A 9 -37.29 43.58 -22.13
C ARG A 9 -38.06 44.44 -23.13
N PHE A 10 -37.67 44.43 -24.41
CA PHE A 10 -38.15 45.43 -25.37
C PHE A 10 -39.11 44.90 -26.44
N ALA A 11 -39.18 43.58 -26.68
CA ALA A 11 -40.07 43.04 -27.71
C ALA A 11 -41.54 42.97 -27.22
N PRO A 12 -42.53 43.36 -28.05
CA PRO A 12 -43.95 43.11 -27.79
C PRO A 12 -44.26 41.62 -27.65
N ARG A 13 -45.35 41.27 -26.95
CA ARG A 13 -45.75 39.88 -26.69
C ARG A 13 -45.85 39.03 -27.97
N GLU A 14 -46.46 39.56 -29.03
CA GLU A 14 -46.61 38.86 -30.32
C GLU A 14 -45.26 38.56 -30.97
N LYS A 15 -44.33 39.54 -30.96
CA LYS A 15 -42.97 39.35 -31.47
C LYS A 15 -42.17 38.35 -30.66
N LYS A 16 -42.37 38.28 -29.34
CA LYS A 16 -41.76 37.24 -28.49
C LYS A 16 -42.24 35.85 -28.88
N LEU A 17 -43.53 35.68 -29.15
CA LEU A 17 -44.11 34.39 -29.60
C LEU A 17 -43.56 33.97 -30.98
N GLU A 18 -43.48 34.89 -31.93
CA GLU A 18 -42.88 34.64 -33.25
C GLU A 18 -41.41 34.21 -33.14
N GLN A 19 -40.62 34.94 -32.33
CA GLN A 19 -39.20 34.63 -32.09
C GLN A 19 -39.01 33.28 -31.37
N LEU A 20 -39.92 32.89 -30.48
CA LEU A 20 -39.92 31.57 -29.84
C LEU A 20 -40.10 30.44 -30.86
N ASP A 21 -41.07 30.59 -31.77
CA ASP A 21 -41.35 29.59 -32.81
C ASP A 21 -40.20 29.49 -33.83
N ASN A 22 -39.58 30.63 -34.17
CA ASN A 22 -38.40 30.69 -35.02
C ASN A 22 -37.18 30.02 -34.36
N ALA A 23 -36.92 30.31 -33.08
CA ALA A 23 -35.82 29.71 -32.33
C ALA A 23 -35.99 28.20 -32.16
N GLU A 24 -37.21 27.72 -31.89
CA GLU A 24 -37.50 26.30 -31.82
C GLU A 24 -37.32 25.61 -33.17
N SER A 25 -37.75 26.23 -34.27
CA SER A 25 -37.58 25.66 -35.61
C SER A 25 -36.09 25.59 -36.01
N LEU A 26 -35.33 26.65 -35.71
CA LEU A 26 -33.89 26.70 -35.97
C LEU A 26 -33.12 25.61 -35.22
N LEU A 27 -33.53 25.27 -33.99
CA LEU A 27 -32.90 24.22 -33.18
C LEU A 27 -32.88 22.85 -33.87
N TYR A 28 -33.88 22.55 -34.70
CA TYR A 28 -33.96 21.30 -35.47
C TYR A 28 -33.27 21.37 -36.85
N GLU A 29 -32.98 22.57 -37.35
CA GLU A 29 -32.28 22.76 -38.63
C GLU A 29 -30.75 22.75 -38.47
N ILE A 30 -30.24 23.18 -37.32
CA ILE A 30 -28.80 23.24 -37.06
C ILE A 30 -28.21 21.86 -36.72
N SER A 31 -27.06 21.56 -37.32
CA SER A 31 -26.30 20.32 -37.10
C SER A 31 -25.22 20.56 -36.04
N ALA A 32 -25.07 19.65 -35.08
CA ALA A 32 -24.12 19.79 -33.97
C ALA A 32 -22.64 19.91 -34.43
N ASP A 33 -22.29 19.28 -35.55
CA ASP A 33 -20.91 19.22 -36.08
C ASP A 33 -20.50 20.43 -36.94
N LYS A 34 -21.42 21.37 -37.19
CA LYS A 34 -21.17 22.55 -38.03
C LYS A 34 -21.01 23.80 -37.19
N ASN A 35 -20.25 24.76 -37.70
CA ASN A 35 -20.14 26.09 -37.09
C ASN A 35 -21.08 27.06 -37.79
N TYR A 36 -21.77 27.88 -37.00
CA TYR A 36 -22.75 28.85 -37.47
C TYR A 36 -22.32 30.27 -37.06
N PRO A 37 -22.27 31.23 -38.00
CA PRO A 37 -22.06 32.63 -37.66
C PRO A 37 -23.16 33.15 -36.73
N TYR A 38 -22.78 33.92 -35.71
CA TYR A 38 -23.74 34.51 -34.77
C TYR A 38 -24.79 35.38 -35.47
N GLU A 39 -24.38 36.13 -36.50
CA GLU A 39 -25.30 36.94 -37.32
C GLU A 39 -26.39 36.10 -37.99
N TYR A 40 -26.04 34.91 -38.46
CA TYR A 40 -27.00 33.97 -39.06
C TYR A 40 -28.02 33.51 -38.02
N LEU A 41 -27.56 33.10 -36.83
CA LEU A 41 -28.45 32.66 -35.74
C LEU A 41 -29.38 33.80 -35.30
N CYS A 42 -28.86 35.01 -35.11
CA CYS A 42 -29.65 36.19 -34.76
C CYS A 42 -30.71 36.51 -35.82
N PHE A 43 -30.31 36.58 -37.09
CA PHE A 43 -31.22 36.89 -38.19
C PHE A 43 -32.35 35.87 -38.31
N ARG A 44 -32.04 34.57 -38.14
CA ARG A 44 -33.05 33.51 -38.20
C ARG A 44 -34.07 33.60 -37.07
N ILE A 45 -33.71 34.16 -35.91
CA ILE A 45 -34.61 34.31 -34.77
C ILE A 45 -35.41 35.61 -34.87
N THR A 46 -34.73 36.75 -35.08
CA THR A 46 -35.31 38.09 -34.93
C THR A 46 -35.61 38.80 -36.25
N GLY A 47 -35.10 38.31 -37.38
CA GLY A 47 -35.15 38.98 -38.68
C GLY A 47 -34.14 40.13 -38.83
N TYR A 48 -33.31 40.40 -37.81
CA TYR A 48 -32.34 41.50 -37.80
C TYR A 48 -30.90 40.98 -37.79
N ARG A 49 -30.01 41.65 -38.53
CA ARG A 49 -28.57 41.35 -38.54
C ARG A 49 -27.82 42.35 -37.64
N PRO A 50 -27.22 41.90 -36.53
CA PRO A 50 -26.47 42.80 -35.65
C PRO A 50 -25.11 43.17 -36.26
N GLU A 51 -24.85 44.47 -36.43
CA GLU A 51 -23.59 45.01 -36.98
C GLU A 51 -22.38 44.86 -36.03
N ALA A 52 -22.61 44.56 -34.75
CA ALA A 52 -21.62 44.70 -33.69
C ALA A 52 -20.72 43.46 -33.44
N THR A 53 -20.92 42.32 -34.14
CA THR A 53 -20.15 41.09 -33.87
C THR A 53 -19.89 40.23 -35.13
N PRO A 54 -19.13 40.73 -36.14
CA PRO A 54 -19.04 40.10 -37.46
C PRO A 54 -18.22 38.81 -37.54
N HIS A 55 -17.55 38.40 -36.45
CA HIS A 55 -16.59 37.29 -36.46
C HIS A 55 -16.87 36.21 -35.42
N LEU A 56 -17.98 36.30 -34.69
CA LEU A 56 -18.32 35.28 -33.71
C LEU A 56 -18.95 34.06 -34.41
N SER A 57 -18.24 32.95 -34.40
CA SER A 57 -18.70 31.65 -34.91
C SER A 57 -19.01 30.73 -33.73
N VAL A 58 -20.20 30.15 -33.72
CA VAL A 58 -20.69 29.30 -32.63
C VAL A 58 -20.78 27.86 -33.14
N ARG A 59 -20.23 26.91 -32.39
CA ARG A 59 -20.36 25.49 -32.71
C ARG A 59 -21.81 25.06 -32.58
N GLY A 60 -22.29 24.19 -33.46
CA GLY A 60 -23.68 23.77 -33.52
C GLY A 60 -24.21 23.17 -32.20
N GLU A 61 -23.37 22.40 -31.49
CA GLU A 61 -23.71 21.88 -30.16
C GLU A 61 -23.98 22.99 -29.14
N ASP A 62 -23.11 24.00 -29.08
CA ASP A 62 -23.27 25.17 -28.20
C ASP A 62 -24.49 26.00 -28.60
N ALA A 63 -24.69 26.21 -29.91
CA ALA A 63 -25.86 26.91 -30.45
C ALA A 63 -27.18 26.20 -30.09
N GLN A 64 -27.25 24.87 -30.15
CA GLN A 64 -28.43 24.11 -29.73
C GLN A 64 -28.73 24.28 -28.24
N ASN A 65 -27.70 24.28 -27.40
CA ASN A 65 -27.86 24.48 -25.96
C ASN A 65 -28.34 25.92 -25.64
N ASP A 66 -27.73 26.91 -26.28
CA ASP A 66 -28.07 28.32 -26.10
C ASP A 66 -29.46 28.68 -26.62
N LEU A 67 -29.85 28.16 -27.79
CA LEU A 67 -31.21 28.34 -28.34
C LEU A 67 -32.27 27.77 -27.40
N ARG A 68 -32.02 26.61 -26.78
CA ARG A 68 -32.94 26.00 -25.82
C ARG A 68 -33.15 26.89 -24.59
N ARG A 69 -32.07 27.45 -24.05
CA ARG A 69 -32.13 28.39 -22.92
C ARG A 69 -32.83 29.67 -23.32
N PHE A 70 -32.55 30.19 -24.52
CA PHE A 70 -33.23 31.35 -25.08
C PHE A 70 -34.74 31.14 -25.17
N VAL A 71 -35.20 29.98 -25.65
CA VAL A 71 -36.63 29.63 -25.70
C VAL A 71 -37.25 29.60 -24.31
N GLU A 72 -36.57 29.00 -23.32
CA GLU A 72 -37.09 28.94 -21.95
C GLU A 72 -37.19 30.32 -21.30
N GLU A 73 -36.15 31.16 -21.39
CA GLU A 73 -36.11 32.51 -20.83
C GLU A 73 -37.11 33.45 -21.52
N LEU A 74 -37.20 33.42 -22.85
CA LEU A 74 -38.12 34.26 -23.61
C LEU A 74 -39.58 33.85 -23.38
N SER A 75 -39.86 32.56 -23.19
CA SER A 75 -41.19 32.07 -22.84
C SER A 75 -41.62 32.49 -21.43
N ASP A 76 -40.67 32.57 -20.48
CA ASP A 76 -40.94 33.09 -19.14
C ASP A 76 -41.34 34.58 -19.17
N ALA A 77 -40.67 35.37 -20.02
CA ALA A 77 -40.96 36.79 -20.24
C ALA A 77 -42.26 37.03 -21.04
N ALA A 78 -42.72 36.05 -21.82
CA ALA A 78 -43.95 36.16 -22.64
C ALA A 78 -45.24 35.89 -21.84
N ASN A 79 -45.14 35.36 -20.61
CA ASN A 79 -46.27 35.06 -19.71
C ASN A 79 -47.41 34.29 -20.41
N ILE A 80 -47.06 33.19 -21.08
CA ILE A 80 -47.99 32.40 -21.90
C ILE A 80 -48.94 31.62 -20.98
N ARG A 81 -50.25 31.85 -21.09
CA ARG A 81 -51.28 31.03 -20.44
C ARG A 81 -51.55 29.77 -21.26
N VAL A 82 -51.82 28.66 -20.60
CA VAL A 82 -52.12 27.40 -21.29
C VAL A 82 -53.36 27.51 -22.18
N GLU A 83 -54.35 28.31 -21.76
CA GLU A 83 -55.59 28.59 -22.49
C GLU A 83 -55.36 29.34 -23.82
N ASP A 84 -54.29 30.15 -23.91
CA ASP A 84 -53.96 30.93 -25.11
C ASP A 84 -53.27 30.06 -26.18
N VAL A 85 -52.98 28.80 -25.87
CA VAL A 85 -52.23 27.89 -26.73
C VAL A 85 -53.20 26.91 -27.39
N GLY A 86 -53.33 27.00 -28.71
CA GLY A 86 -54.24 26.15 -29.51
C GLY A 86 -53.85 24.66 -29.62
N GLN A 87 -53.05 24.12 -28.70
CA GLN A 87 -52.62 22.72 -28.66
C GLN A 87 -52.35 22.24 -27.22
N PRO A 88 -52.40 20.93 -26.95
CA PRO A 88 -52.12 20.38 -25.62
C PRO A 88 -50.71 20.72 -25.12
N VAL A 89 -50.62 21.09 -23.83
CA VAL A 89 -49.37 21.35 -23.11
C VAL A 89 -49.21 20.30 -22.01
N TYR A 90 -48.12 19.53 -22.06
CA TYR A 90 -47.81 18.50 -21.08
C TYR A 90 -46.81 19.01 -20.04
N THR A 91 -46.98 18.60 -18.78
CA THR A 91 -45.97 18.80 -17.74
C THR A 91 -44.93 17.67 -17.75
N VAL A 92 -43.86 17.82 -16.96
CA VAL A 92 -42.85 16.76 -16.78
C VAL A 92 -43.50 15.47 -16.25
N ASP A 93 -44.48 15.58 -15.36
CA ASP A 93 -45.18 14.43 -14.78
C ASP A 93 -46.11 13.76 -15.80
N ASP A 94 -46.75 14.56 -16.67
CA ASP A 94 -47.60 14.02 -17.74
C ASP A 94 -46.76 13.24 -18.75
N LEU A 95 -45.60 13.76 -19.16
CA LEU A 95 -44.68 13.04 -20.04
C LEU A 95 -44.09 11.79 -19.37
N SER A 96 -43.78 11.86 -18.07
CA SER A 96 -43.31 10.71 -17.29
C SER A 96 -44.33 9.56 -17.30
N LYS A 97 -45.62 9.87 -17.13
CA LYS A 97 -46.71 8.89 -17.21
C LYS A 97 -46.94 8.40 -18.63
N MET A 98 -46.99 9.31 -19.61
CA MET A 98 -47.26 8.99 -21.02
C MET A 98 -46.24 8.03 -21.61
N PHE A 99 -44.94 8.22 -21.30
CA PHE A 99 -43.86 7.36 -21.79
C PHE A 99 -43.42 6.28 -20.79
N SER A 100 -44.07 6.17 -19.63
CA SER A 100 -43.67 5.24 -18.55
C SER A 100 -42.17 5.35 -18.19
N VAL A 101 -41.64 6.56 -18.13
CA VAL A 101 -40.23 6.83 -17.81
C VAL A 101 -40.11 7.66 -16.54
N ALA A 102 -38.99 7.56 -15.83
CA ALA A 102 -38.73 8.42 -14.67
C ALA A 102 -38.65 9.91 -15.06
N THR A 103 -39.04 10.81 -14.16
CA THR A 103 -38.94 12.27 -14.35
C THR A 103 -37.52 12.74 -14.70
N LYS A 104 -36.48 12.09 -14.13
CA LYS A 104 -35.07 12.31 -14.49
C LYS A 104 -34.75 11.99 -15.95
N THR A 105 -35.44 11.02 -16.56
CA THR A 105 -35.29 10.70 -17.99
C THR A 105 -35.84 11.83 -18.86
N ILE A 106 -36.96 12.46 -18.46
CA ILE A 106 -37.49 13.66 -19.11
C ILE A 106 -36.49 14.83 -18.98
N SER A 107 -35.85 15.01 -17.82
CA SER A 107 -34.77 16.00 -17.66
C SER A 107 -33.60 15.75 -18.62
N ARG A 108 -33.18 14.49 -18.77
CA ARG A 108 -32.14 14.11 -19.75
C ARG A 108 -32.58 14.31 -21.20
N TRP A 109 -33.87 14.11 -21.50
CA TRP A 109 -34.40 14.40 -22.84
C TRP A 109 -34.38 15.89 -23.15
N ARG A 110 -34.59 16.77 -22.16
CA ARG A 110 -34.40 18.22 -22.34
C ARG A 110 -32.96 18.53 -22.72
N GLU A 111 -32.00 17.93 -22.03
CA GLU A 111 -30.57 18.07 -22.37
C GLU A 111 -30.25 17.58 -23.79
N ALA A 112 -30.95 16.54 -24.23
CA ALA A 112 -30.81 15.94 -25.55
C ALA A 112 -31.67 16.59 -26.65
N GLY A 113 -32.31 17.74 -26.40
CA GLY A 113 -33.01 18.52 -27.43
C GLY A 113 -34.54 18.55 -27.33
N LEU A 114 -35.15 18.00 -26.28
CA LEU A 114 -36.59 18.21 -26.03
C LEU A 114 -36.81 19.66 -25.57
N VAL A 115 -37.41 20.46 -26.44
CA VAL A 115 -37.65 21.89 -26.20
C VAL A 115 -38.76 22.08 -25.16
N SER A 116 -38.47 22.86 -24.12
CA SER A 116 -39.41 23.18 -23.04
C SER A 116 -39.68 24.68 -23.00
N ARG A 117 -40.93 25.07 -22.75
CA ARG A 117 -41.36 26.47 -22.56
C ARG A 117 -41.95 26.64 -21.15
N ARG A 118 -41.96 27.87 -20.65
CA ARG A 118 -42.63 28.24 -19.40
C ARG A 118 -44.06 28.67 -19.68
N PHE A 119 -45.01 28.03 -19.02
CA PHE A 119 -46.45 28.34 -19.11
C PHE A 119 -47.01 28.63 -17.73
N ILE A 120 -48.08 29.43 -17.68
CA ILE A 120 -48.85 29.70 -16.47
C ILE A 120 -49.98 28.66 -16.37
N PHE A 121 -49.86 27.73 -15.43
CA PHE A 121 -50.88 26.76 -15.03
C PHE A 121 -51.52 27.23 -13.72
N ASP A 122 -52.83 27.48 -13.71
CA ASP A 122 -53.57 27.89 -12.50
C ASP A 122 -52.89 29.05 -11.73
N GLY A 123 -52.41 30.05 -12.48
CA GLY A 123 -51.68 31.20 -11.93
C GLY A 123 -50.22 30.94 -11.52
N ARG A 124 -49.70 29.71 -11.63
CA ARG A 124 -48.30 29.37 -11.33
C ARG A 124 -47.51 29.03 -12.59
N LYS A 125 -46.32 29.60 -12.71
CA LYS A 125 -45.40 29.29 -13.81
C LYS A 125 -44.78 27.90 -13.63
N ARG A 126 -44.93 27.04 -14.63
CA ARG A 126 -44.31 25.71 -14.69
C ARG A 126 -43.72 25.45 -16.07
N VAL A 127 -42.77 24.52 -16.12
CA VAL A 127 -42.21 24.04 -17.39
C VAL A 127 -43.22 23.11 -18.05
N GLY A 128 -43.54 23.39 -19.31
CA GLY A 128 -44.43 22.59 -20.12
C GLY A 128 -43.87 22.33 -21.52
N PHE A 129 -44.44 21.33 -22.18
CA PHE A 129 -44.03 20.85 -23.50
C PHE A 129 -45.23 20.86 -24.42
N LEU A 130 -45.09 21.49 -25.58
CA LEU A 130 -46.13 21.47 -26.61
C LEU A 130 -46.17 20.08 -27.26
N GLN A 131 -47.37 19.59 -27.59
CA GLN A 131 -47.55 18.34 -28.34
C GLN A 131 -46.61 18.25 -29.56
N ARG A 132 -46.56 19.31 -30.38
CA ARG A 132 -45.68 19.37 -31.57
C ARG A 132 -44.19 19.19 -31.23
N SER A 133 -43.72 19.75 -30.11
CA SER A 133 -42.32 19.62 -29.67
C SER A 133 -42.01 18.20 -29.20
N VAL A 134 -42.98 17.56 -28.51
CA VAL A 134 -42.88 16.16 -28.07
C VAL A 134 -42.87 15.22 -29.27
N ASP A 135 -43.80 15.36 -30.21
CA ASP A 135 -43.89 14.51 -31.40
C ASP A 135 -42.65 14.60 -32.27
N ARG A 136 -42.12 15.82 -32.47
CA ARG A 136 -40.84 16.04 -33.16
C ARG A 136 -39.71 15.32 -32.45
N PHE A 137 -39.57 15.51 -31.14
CA PHE A 137 -38.51 14.85 -30.37
C PHE A 137 -38.58 13.32 -30.46
N VAL A 138 -39.78 12.74 -30.34
CA VAL A 138 -40.02 11.29 -30.46
C VAL A 138 -39.68 10.78 -31.85
N THR A 139 -40.01 11.53 -32.90
CA THR A 139 -39.70 11.17 -34.30
C THR A 139 -38.20 11.12 -34.54
N PHE A 140 -37.45 12.13 -34.10
CA PHE A 140 -36.00 12.21 -34.27
C PHE A 140 -35.21 11.31 -33.31
N ASN A 141 -35.77 10.95 -32.14
CA ASN A 141 -35.09 10.17 -31.10
C ASN A 141 -35.78 8.84 -30.77
N ARG A 142 -36.46 8.22 -31.75
CA ARG A 142 -37.31 7.03 -31.56
C ARG A 142 -36.63 5.90 -30.80
N GLU A 143 -35.35 5.64 -31.05
CA GLU A 143 -34.58 4.61 -30.35
C GLU A 143 -34.26 4.95 -28.89
N LYS A 144 -34.05 6.24 -28.57
CA LYS A 144 -33.81 6.68 -27.19
C LYS A 144 -35.08 6.59 -26.36
N VAL A 145 -36.23 6.95 -26.94
CA VAL A 145 -37.54 6.88 -26.29
C VAL A 145 -37.91 5.41 -26.01
N LYS A 146 -37.80 4.52 -26.99
CA LYS A 146 -38.01 3.07 -26.81
C LYS A 146 -37.09 2.41 -25.77
N ARG A 147 -35.86 2.91 -25.62
CA ARG A 147 -34.95 2.45 -24.56
C ARG A 147 -35.38 2.94 -23.17
N GLY A 148 -35.87 4.17 -23.09
CA GLY A 148 -36.44 4.75 -21.87
C GLY A 148 -37.67 3.98 -21.38
N GLU A 149 -38.57 3.59 -22.29
CA GLU A 149 -39.79 2.81 -22.00
C GLU A 149 -39.52 1.43 -21.37
N ARG A 150 -38.33 0.85 -21.59
CA ARG A 150 -37.91 -0.42 -20.97
C ARG A 150 -37.46 -0.26 -19.52
N PHE A 151 -37.36 0.97 -19.02
CA PHE A 151 -36.96 1.23 -17.66
C PHE A 151 -38.16 1.00 -16.73
N SER A 152 -38.14 -0.08 -15.96
CA SER A 152 -39.05 -0.24 -14.84
C SER A 152 -38.29 -0.03 -13.53
N GLN A 153 -38.95 0.63 -12.56
CA GLN A 153 -38.40 0.76 -11.22
C GLN A 153 -38.44 -0.60 -10.51
N LEU A 154 -37.50 -0.79 -9.58
CA LEU A 154 -37.44 -1.96 -8.71
C LEU A 154 -38.44 -1.81 -7.56
N SER A 155 -39.34 -2.79 -7.41
CA SER A 155 -40.21 -2.87 -6.23
C SER A 155 -39.39 -3.23 -4.98
N ASP A 156 -39.94 -2.96 -3.80
CA ASP A 156 -39.26 -3.33 -2.55
C ASP A 156 -39.16 -4.85 -2.37
N ASP A 157 -40.12 -5.61 -2.92
CA ASP A 157 -40.07 -7.07 -2.97
C ASP A 157 -38.93 -7.57 -3.87
N GLU A 158 -38.78 -7.00 -5.06
CA GLU A 158 -37.67 -7.35 -5.96
C GLU A 158 -36.30 -7.00 -5.32
N LYS A 159 -36.20 -5.90 -4.57
CA LYS A 159 -34.98 -5.57 -3.81
C LYS A 159 -34.69 -6.61 -2.74
N GLY A 160 -35.72 -7.08 -2.04
CA GLY A 160 -35.62 -8.16 -1.05
C GLY A 160 -35.12 -9.47 -1.65
N GLU A 161 -35.67 -9.87 -2.80
CA GLU A 161 -35.25 -11.07 -3.54
C GLU A 161 -33.78 -10.99 -3.98
N ILE A 162 -33.35 -9.83 -4.49
CA ILE A 162 -31.95 -9.60 -4.89
C ILE A 162 -30.99 -9.82 -3.72
N VAL A 163 -31.33 -9.27 -2.53
CA VAL A 163 -30.51 -9.41 -1.33
C VAL A 163 -30.45 -10.87 -0.86
N GLN A 164 -31.58 -11.59 -0.85
CA GLN A 164 -31.61 -13.01 -0.46
C GLN A 164 -30.80 -13.89 -1.40
N GLN A 165 -30.95 -13.71 -2.72
CA GLN A 165 -30.17 -14.45 -3.71
C GLN A 165 -28.68 -14.13 -3.61
N ALA A 166 -28.34 -12.85 -3.41
CA ALA A 166 -26.95 -12.43 -3.24
C ALA A 166 -26.31 -13.06 -2.00
N ARG A 167 -27.02 -13.12 -0.87
CA ARG A 167 -26.54 -13.82 0.34
C ARG A 167 -26.29 -15.29 0.10
N ARG A 168 -27.20 -15.98 -0.60
CA ARG A 168 -27.02 -17.41 -0.94
C ARG A 168 -25.78 -17.63 -1.80
N LEU A 169 -25.59 -16.80 -2.82
CA LEU A 169 -24.44 -16.91 -3.72
C LEU A 169 -23.12 -16.47 -3.04
N ALA A 170 -23.16 -15.49 -2.15
CA ALA A 170 -22.01 -15.06 -1.36
C ALA A 170 -21.53 -16.15 -0.39
N ARG A 171 -22.45 -16.88 0.26
CA ARG A 171 -22.12 -18.05 1.12
C ARG A 171 -21.40 -19.17 0.36
N LEU A 172 -21.65 -19.30 -0.94
CA LEU A 172 -20.95 -20.24 -1.82
C LEU A 172 -19.57 -19.73 -2.27
N GLY A 173 -19.09 -18.59 -1.74
CA GLY A 173 -17.77 -18.03 -2.03
C GLY A 173 -17.67 -17.20 -3.31
N ASN A 174 -18.78 -16.93 -4.00
CA ASN A 174 -18.76 -16.17 -5.25
C ASN A 174 -18.36 -14.70 -5.03
N SER A 175 -17.69 -14.10 -6.02
CA SER A 175 -17.30 -12.68 -5.96
C SER A 175 -18.51 -11.74 -6.15
N PRO A 176 -18.49 -10.51 -5.59
CA PRO A 176 -19.60 -9.56 -5.76
C PRO A 176 -19.99 -9.30 -7.22
N SER A 177 -18.98 -9.25 -8.11
CA SER A 177 -19.17 -9.07 -9.55
C SER A 177 -19.87 -10.25 -10.21
N GLU A 178 -19.52 -11.47 -9.80
CA GLU A 178 -20.12 -12.70 -10.31
C GLU A 178 -21.55 -12.89 -9.80
N VAL A 179 -21.77 -12.57 -8.52
CA VAL A 179 -23.11 -12.51 -7.91
C VAL A 179 -24.01 -11.53 -8.67
N SER A 180 -23.51 -10.30 -8.89
CA SER A 180 -24.27 -9.27 -9.62
C SER A 180 -24.64 -9.73 -11.04
N ARG A 181 -23.71 -10.41 -11.75
CA ARG A 181 -23.94 -10.89 -13.12
C ARG A 181 -24.97 -12.03 -13.18
N ARG A 182 -24.90 -12.98 -12.23
CA ARG A 182 -25.86 -14.10 -12.16
C ARG A 182 -27.28 -13.63 -11.88
N ILE A 183 -27.45 -12.76 -10.88
CA ILE A 183 -28.76 -12.23 -10.50
C ILE A 183 -29.33 -11.37 -11.65
N ALA A 184 -28.49 -10.54 -12.28
CA ALA A 184 -28.91 -9.73 -13.44
C ALA A 184 -29.46 -10.59 -14.59
N GLY A 185 -28.81 -11.72 -14.89
CA GLY A 185 -29.29 -12.66 -15.90
C GLY A 185 -30.63 -13.31 -15.54
N GLN A 186 -30.83 -13.69 -14.27
CA GLN A 186 -32.06 -14.31 -13.80
C GLN A 186 -33.24 -13.33 -13.77
N MET A 187 -33.02 -12.12 -13.28
CA MET A 187 -34.07 -11.10 -13.13
C MET A 187 -34.26 -10.25 -14.40
N LYS A 188 -33.52 -10.53 -15.48
CA LYS A 188 -33.48 -9.72 -16.72
C LYS A 188 -33.26 -8.23 -16.44
N ARG A 189 -32.42 -7.91 -15.45
CA ARG A 189 -32.05 -6.55 -15.06
C ARG A 189 -30.63 -6.22 -15.50
N SER A 190 -30.29 -4.92 -15.50
CA SER A 190 -28.91 -4.52 -15.76
C SER A 190 -28.00 -4.92 -14.59
N VAL A 191 -26.76 -5.32 -14.89
CA VAL A 191 -25.76 -5.68 -13.88
C VAL A 191 -25.48 -4.52 -12.92
N GLU A 192 -25.51 -3.29 -13.43
CA GLU A 192 -25.28 -2.09 -12.64
C GLU A 192 -26.42 -1.83 -11.65
N THR A 193 -27.66 -2.10 -12.04
CA THR A 193 -28.82 -1.97 -11.16
C THR A 193 -28.69 -2.92 -9.96
N ILE A 194 -28.39 -4.20 -10.20
CA ILE A 194 -28.18 -5.18 -9.12
C ILE A 194 -27.00 -4.77 -8.22
N ARG A 195 -25.88 -4.38 -8.83
CA ARG A 195 -24.69 -3.94 -8.09
C ARG A 195 -25.00 -2.75 -7.19
N TYR A 196 -25.71 -1.75 -7.70
CA TYR A 196 -26.07 -0.56 -6.94
C TYR A 196 -27.00 -0.90 -5.78
N THR A 197 -28.01 -1.74 -6.00
CA THR A 197 -28.92 -2.21 -4.94
C THR A 197 -28.16 -2.94 -3.82
N LEU A 198 -27.25 -3.86 -4.17
CA LEU A 198 -26.44 -4.58 -3.18
C LEU A 198 -25.49 -3.65 -2.41
N LYS A 199 -24.83 -2.72 -3.12
CA LYS A 199 -23.94 -1.73 -2.49
C LYS A 199 -24.69 -0.82 -1.53
N HIS A 200 -25.87 -0.35 -1.93
CA HIS A 200 -26.72 0.49 -1.08
C HIS A 200 -27.19 -0.27 0.16
N PHE A 201 -27.57 -1.54 0.01
CA PHE A 201 -27.94 -2.40 1.13
C PHE A 201 -26.78 -2.59 2.13
N ASP A 202 -25.59 -2.93 1.64
CA ASP A 202 -24.40 -3.12 2.48
C ASP A 202 -23.98 -1.83 3.20
N GLN A 203 -24.19 -0.65 2.58
CA GLN A 203 -23.92 0.66 3.21
C GLN A 203 -24.94 1.02 4.29
N GLN A 204 -26.22 0.70 4.09
CA GLN A 204 -27.28 1.00 5.05
C GLN A 204 -27.32 0.02 6.22
N HIS A 205 -26.81 -1.20 6.02
CA HIS A 205 -26.81 -2.25 7.04
C HIS A 205 -25.43 -2.88 7.21
N PRO A 206 -24.47 -2.19 7.85
CA PRO A 206 -23.09 -2.69 8.04
C PRO A 206 -23.03 -4.05 8.76
N ASP A 207 -23.86 -4.23 9.79
CA ASP A 207 -23.91 -5.46 10.62
C ASP A 207 -24.47 -6.68 9.85
N LEU A 208 -25.16 -6.42 8.74
CA LEU A 208 -25.85 -7.40 7.91
C LEU A 208 -25.32 -7.40 6.47
N ALA A 209 -24.14 -6.82 6.26
CA ALA A 209 -23.51 -6.71 4.95
C ALA A 209 -23.34 -8.09 4.31
N ILE A 210 -23.73 -8.17 3.04
CA ILE A 210 -23.59 -9.37 2.22
C ILE A 210 -22.11 -9.59 1.89
N PHE A 211 -21.36 -8.49 1.72
CA PHE A 211 -19.93 -8.49 1.45
C PHE A 211 -19.16 -7.62 2.46
N PRO A 212 -18.97 -8.07 3.71
CA PRO A 212 -18.16 -7.36 4.69
C PRO A 212 -16.70 -7.30 4.19
N ASP A 213 -16.10 -6.11 4.17
CA ASP A 213 -14.67 -5.85 3.94
C ASP A 213 -14.02 -6.17 2.58
N ARG A 214 -14.77 -6.18 1.47
CA ARG A 214 -14.16 -6.31 0.13
C ARG A 214 -13.93 -5.00 -0.62
N GLY A 215 -14.27 -3.87 -0.02
CA GLY A 215 -14.16 -2.52 -0.63
C GLY A 215 -13.10 -1.60 -0.04
N GLY A 216 -12.61 -1.87 1.17
CA GLY A 216 -11.62 -1.01 1.86
C GLY A 216 -10.20 -1.12 1.29
N PRO A 217 -9.34 -0.11 1.52
CA PRO A 217 -7.91 -0.17 1.19
C PRO A 217 -7.26 -1.34 1.92
N LEU A 218 -6.48 -2.15 1.19
CA LEU A 218 -5.73 -3.27 1.76
C LEU A 218 -4.58 -2.73 2.62
N THR A 219 -4.30 -3.41 3.73
CA THR A 219 -3.10 -3.15 4.52
C THR A 219 -1.84 -3.41 3.70
N ALA A 220 -0.76 -2.70 4.01
CA ALA A 220 0.53 -2.86 3.32
C ALA A 220 1.02 -4.31 3.37
N GLU A 221 0.85 -4.99 4.50
CA GLU A 221 1.20 -6.42 4.68
C GLU A 221 0.44 -7.33 3.72
N THR A 222 -0.86 -7.07 3.52
CA THR A 222 -1.68 -7.89 2.60
C THR A 222 -1.25 -7.66 1.16
N LYS A 223 -0.94 -6.42 0.77
CA LYS A 223 -0.41 -6.10 -0.57
C LYS A 223 0.92 -6.82 -0.83
N GLU A 224 1.81 -6.83 0.16
CA GLU A 224 3.09 -7.51 0.06
C GLU A 224 2.93 -9.03 -0.01
N ALA A 225 2.00 -9.61 0.76
CA ALA A 225 1.68 -11.03 0.69
C ALA A 225 1.15 -11.45 -0.69
N ILE A 226 0.25 -10.65 -1.28
CA ILE A 226 -0.26 -10.86 -2.64
C ILE A 226 0.89 -10.86 -3.65
N TYR A 227 1.77 -9.86 -3.57
CA TYR A 227 2.90 -9.75 -4.48
C TYR A 227 3.91 -10.89 -4.32
N ARG A 228 4.19 -11.32 -3.08
CA ARG A 228 5.06 -12.47 -2.79
C ARG A 228 4.50 -13.77 -3.38
N GLN A 229 3.18 -13.99 -3.29
CA GLN A 229 2.53 -15.15 -3.89
C GLN A 229 2.53 -15.09 -5.43
N PHE A 230 2.36 -13.89 -6.00
CA PHE A 230 2.50 -13.67 -7.44
C PHE A 230 3.91 -14.01 -7.94
N ARG A 231 4.97 -13.54 -7.26
CA ARG A 231 6.36 -13.87 -7.60
C ARG A 231 6.69 -15.36 -7.51
N ARG A 232 5.93 -16.13 -6.72
CA ARG A 232 6.05 -17.60 -6.62
C ARG A 232 5.30 -18.35 -7.73
N GLY A 233 4.64 -17.65 -8.65
CA GLY A 233 3.93 -18.24 -9.79
C GLY A 233 2.43 -18.43 -9.57
N THR A 234 1.85 -17.90 -8.49
CA THR A 234 0.39 -17.97 -8.28
C THR A 234 -0.34 -17.09 -9.31
N SER A 235 -1.34 -17.65 -9.98
CA SER A 235 -2.09 -16.90 -11.01
C SER A 235 -2.88 -15.72 -10.41
N VAL A 236 -3.03 -14.65 -11.20
CA VAL A 236 -3.83 -13.47 -10.80
C VAL A 236 -5.28 -13.84 -10.51
N ASP A 237 -5.83 -14.84 -11.21
CA ASP A 237 -7.20 -15.32 -10.98
C ASP A 237 -7.38 -16.03 -9.65
N GLU A 238 -6.37 -16.76 -9.21
CA GLU A 238 -6.38 -17.41 -7.91
C GLU A 238 -6.20 -16.38 -6.78
N LEU A 239 -5.29 -15.42 -6.95
CA LEU A 239 -5.10 -14.31 -6.01
C LEU A 239 -6.37 -13.47 -5.86
N ALA A 240 -7.03 -13.16 -6.98
CA ALA A 240 -8.29 -12.44 -6.99
C ALA A 240 -9.39 -13.18 -6.20
N ARG A 241 -9.53 -14.50 -6.41
CA ARG A 241 -10.49 -15.34 -5.66
C ARG A 241 -10.14 -15.42 -4.18
N ARG A 242 -8.89 -15.73 -3.84
CA ARG A 242 -8.41 -15.92 -2.47
C ARG A 242 -8.58 -14.66 -1.62
N HIS A 243 -8.32 -13.49 -2.19
CA HIS A 243 -8.46 -12.20 -1.50
C HIS A 243 -9.82 -11.53 -1.73
N GLY A 244 -10.73 -12.16 -2.48
CA GLY A 244 -12.05 -11.61 -2.78
C GLY A 244 -12.03 -10.29 -3.57
N ARG A 245 -10.99 -10.04 -4.37
CA ARG A 245 -10.79 -8.80 -5.14
C ARG A 245 -10.95 -9.03 -6.64
N THR A 246 -11.08 -7.96 -7.40
CA THR A 246 -11.14 -8.04 -8.87
C THR A 246 -9.73 -8.24 -9.44
N ARG A 247 -9.64 -8.84 -10.64
CA ARG A 247 -8.34 -8.98 -11.37
C ARG A 247 -7.63 -7.64 -11.52
N SER A 248 -8.36 -6.59 -11.88
CA SER A 248 -7.82 -5.24 -12.06
C SER A 248 -7.22 -4.68 -10.76
N CYS A 249 -7.87 -4.92 -9.61
CA CYS A 249 -7.32 -4.54 -8.31
C CYS A 249 -6.01 -5.29 -8.02
N VAL A 250 -5.96 -6.60 -8.29
CA VAL A 250 -4.74 -7.40 -8.11
C VAL A 250 -3.61 -6.92 -9.02
N TYR A 251 -3.88 -6.63 -10.30
CA TYR A 251 -2.88 -6.03 -11.20
C TYR A 251 -2.40 -4.67 -10.71
N GLY A 252 -3.30 -3.82 -10.19
CA GLY A 252 -2.93 -2.53 -9.59
C GLY A 252 -2.00 -2.70 -8.39
N ILE A 253 -2.28 -3.65 -7.49
CA ILE A 253 -1.43 -3.97 -6.34
C ILE A 253 -0.07 -4.49 -6.80
N ILE A 254 -0.03 -5.38 -7.78
CA ILE A 254 1.22 -5.89 -8.34
C ILE A 254 2.03 -4.75 -8.94
N GLY A 255 1.39 -3.84 -9.69
CA GLY A 255 2.04 -2.65 -10.26
C GLY A 255 2.61 -1.72 -9.19
N GLU A 256 1.83 -1.42 -8.15
CA GLU A 256 2.26 -0.61 -7.00
C GLU A 256 3.48 -1.24 -6.29
N MET A 257 3.41 -2.54 -6.00
CA MET A 257 4.49 -3.26 -5.33
C MET A 257 5.75 -3.37 -6.20
N ARG A 258 5.61 -3.60 -7.52
CA ARG A 258 6.73 -3.56 -8.47
C ARG A 258 7.37 -2.18 -8.51
N ALA A 259 6.56 -1.12 -8.62
CA ALA A 259 7.05 0.24 -8.67
C ALA A 259 7.89 0.58 -7.43
N LYS A 260 7.43 0.17 -6.24
CA LYS A 260 8.21 0.32 -5.00
C LYS A 260 9.57 -0.39 -5.09
N GLN A 261 9.62 -1.61 -5.60
CA GLN A 261 10.88 -2.34 -5.77
C GLN A 261 11.82 -1.68 -6.77
N VAL A 262 11.29 -1.21 -7.90
CA VAL A 262 12.05 -0.49 -8.93
C VAL A 262 12.66 0.79 -8.36
N LEU A 263 11.92 1.51 -7.50
CA LEU A 263 12.42 2.70 -6.82
C LEU A 263 13.58 2.39 -5.85
N GLU A 264 13.56 1.22 -5.21
CA GLU A 264 14.59 0.76 -4.28
C GLU A 264 15.83 0.14 -4.97
N LEU A 265 15.85 0.01 -6.31
CA LEU A 265 17.00 -0.55 -7.02
C LEU A 265 18.28 0.28 -6.81
N PRO A 266 19.44 -0.37 -6.57
CA PRO A 266 20.72 0.31 -6.35
C PRO A 266 21.32 0.78 -7.69
N LEU A 267 20.81 1.90 -8.19
CA LEU A 267 21.17 2.48 -9.49
C LEU A 267 22.28 3.54 -9.44
N ASP A 268 22.99 3.68 -8.31
CA ASP A 268 24.11 4.62 -8.19
C ASP A 268 25.21 4.32 -9.22
N TYR A 269 25.64 5.31 -9.99
CA TYR A 269 26.64 5.15 -11.04
C TYR A 269 27.73 6.22 -10.95
N ILE A 270 28.89 5.94 -11.55
CA ILE A 270 29.97 6.93 -11.71
C ILE A 270 29.67 7.75 -12.97
N PRO A 271 29.44 9.07 -12.87
CA PRO A 271 29.08 9.89 -14.01
C PRO A 271 30.21 9.99 -15.03
N ASN A 272 29.84 10.08 -16.31
CA ASN A 272 30.77 10.29 -17.41
C ASN A 272 30.07 11.10 -18.52
N GLU A 273 30.78 12.05 -19.12
CA GLU A 273 30.26 12.91 -20.19
C GLU A 273 29.76 12.12 -21.41
N GLN A 274 30.35 10.94 -21.66
CA GLN A 274 29.97 10.07 -22.78
C GLN A 274 28.55 9.48 -22.65
N PHE A 275 27.92 9.56 -21.48
CA PHE A 275 26.61 8.93 -21.24
C PHE A 275 25.44 9.74 -21.80
N GLU A 276 25.60 11.04 -21.98
CA GLU A 276 24.57 11.90 -22.55
C GLU A 276 24.55 11.85 -24.09
N ASP A 277 25.64 11.39 -24.71
CA ASP A 277 25.79 11.29 -26.15
C ASP A 277 25.16 10.01 -26.69
N ALA A 278 23.99 10.14 -27.33
CA ALA A 278 23.26 9.05 -27.95
C ALA A 278 24.04 8.34 -29.08
N SER A 279 25.04 8.99 -29.69
CA SER A 279 25.85 8.38 -30.74
C SER A 279 26.80 7.30 -30.19
N LEU A 280 27.20 7.43 -28.92
CA LEU A 280 28.14 6.53 -28.26
C LEU A 280 27.47 5.30 -27.62
N GLU A 281 26.14 5.31 -27.45
CA GLU A 281 25.37 4.22 -26.84
C GLU A 281 25.68 2.86 -27.47
N SER A 282 25.67 2.78 -28.81
CA SER A 282 25.95 1.53 -29.53
C SER A 282 27.38 1.02 -29.31
N SER A 283 28.35 1.93 -29.15
CA SER A 283 29.75 1.60 -28.87
C SER A 283 29.96 1.16 -27.41
N ILE A 284 29.23 1.78 -26.48
CA ILE A 284 29.30 1.43 -25.05
C ILE A 284 28.66 0.07 -24.77
N LEU A 285 27.54 -0.23 -25.43
CA LEU A 285 26.80 -1.49 -25.26
C LEU A 285 27.36 -2.65 -26.08
N ALA A 286 28.36 -2.39 -26.93
CA ALA A 286 29.01 -3.38 -27.78
C ALA A 286 29.53 -4.61 -26.99
N PRO A 287 29.79 -5.74 -27.66
CA PRO A 287 30.49 -6.87 -27.06
C PRO A 287 31.90 -6.48 -26.60
N LEU A 288 32.45 -7.30 -25.70
CA LEU A 288 33.81 -7.11 -25.19
C LEU A 288 34.84 -7.04 -26.35
N PRO A 289 35.76 -6.06 -26.35
CA PRO A 289 36.78 -5.97 -27.39
C PRO A 289 37.67 -7.23 -27.42
N VAL A 290 37.95 -7.70 -28.64
CA VAL A 290 38.70 -8.93 -28.91
C VAL A 290 40.18 -8.73 -28.56
N GLU A 291 40.77 -9.64 -27.78
CA GLU A 291 42.22 -9.64 -27.53
C GLU A 291 42.97 -10.04 -28.80
N GLU A 292 43.89 -9.19 -29.28
CA GLU A 292 44.81 -9.52 -30.37
C GLU A 292 45.85 -10.59 -29.99
N ARG A 293 46.11 -10.78 -28.69
CA ARG A 293 47.08 -11.76 -28.16
C ARG A 293 46.48 -12.54 -27.01
N LYS A 294 46.24 -13.84 -27.20
CA LYS A 294 45.75 -14.73 -26.14
C LYS A 294 46.73 -14.75 -24.96
N SER A 295 46.27 -14.36 -23.78
CA SER A 295 47.03 -14.50 -22.54
C SER A 295 47.28 -15.99 -22.21
N ARG A 296 48.45 -16.31 -21.66
CA ARG A 296 48.80 -17.70 -21.30
C ARG A 296 47.91 -18.17 -20.14
N PRO A 297 47.37 -19.40 -20.17
CA PRO A 297 46.61 -19.95 -19.05
C PRO A 297 47.52 -19.99 -17.82
N THR A 298 47.01 -19.45 -16.73
CA THR A 298 47.75 -19.29 -15.47
C THR A 298 47.44 -20.48 -14.59
N ARG A 299 48.46 -21.26 -14.23
CA ARG A 299 48.28 -22.48 -13.43
C ARG A 299 47.80 -22.13 -12.02
N PRO A 300 46.86 -22.90 -11.44
CA PRO A 300 46.45 -22.70 -10.06
C PRO A 300 47.62 -23.00 -9.11
N PRO A 301 47.82 -22.20 -8.05
CA PRO A 301 48.78 -22.49 -6.99
C PRO A 301 48.59 -23.89 -6.37
N SER A 302 49.69 -24.55 -6.01
CA SER A 302 49.64 -25.84 -5.32
C SER A 302 48.97 -25.72 -3.94
N GLY A 303 48.11 -26.69 -3.62
CA GLY A 303 47.40 -26.78 -2.33
C GLY A 303 46.07 -26.02 -2.25
N LEU A 304 45.55 -25.45 -3.35
CA LEU A 304 44.22 -24.84 -3.37
C LEU A 304 43.11 -25.92 -3.49
N PRO A 305 42.01 -25.78 -2.73
CA PRO A 305 40.81 -26.58 -2.92
C PRO A 305 40.27 -26.56 -4.36
N PRO A 306 39.67 -27.66 -4.86
CA PRO A 306 39.17 -27.76 -6.24
C PRO A 306 38.18 -26.66 -6.66
N TYR A 307 37.31 -26.22 -5.75
CA TYR A 307 36.37 -25.11 -6.01
C TYR A 307 37.07 -23.76 -6.23
N LEU A 308 38.24 -23.53 -5.63
CA LEU A 308 39.03 -22.30 -5.87
C LEU A 308 39.90 -22.43 -7.12
N ALA A 309 40.20 -23.66 -7.56
CA ALA A 309 40.93 -23.90 -8.79
C ALA A 309 40.09 -23.53 -10.03
N SER A 310 38.76 -23.74 -10.02
CA SER A 310 37.88 -23.35 -11.13
C SER A 310 37.83 -21.84 -11.38
N LEU A 311 38.18 -21.02 -10.38
CA LEU A 311 38.33 -19.57 -10.55
C LEU A 311 39.43 -19.20 -11.57
N TYR A 312 40.39 -20.10 -11.79
CA TYR A 312 41.50 -19.89 -12.73
C TYR A 312 41.11 -20.19 -14.19
N ASP A 313 39.94 -20.79 -14.43
CA ASP A 313 39.40 -21.03 -15.77
C ASP A 313 38.88 -19.73 -16.42
N VAL A 314 38.53 -18.72 -15.60
CA VAL A 314 38.08 -17.41 -16.08
C VAL A 314 39.30 -16.58 -16.54
N PRO A 315 39.31 -16.07 -17.78
CA PRO A 315 40.41 -15.26 -18.29
C PRO A 315 40.51 -13.92 -17.57
N LEU A 316 41.74 -13.40 -17.44
CA LEU A 316 42.01 -12.09 -16.86
C LEU A 316 41.68 -11.00 -17.88
N LEU A 317 41.10 -9.90 -17.40
CA LEU A 317 40.74 -8.77 -18.26
C LEU A 317 41.95 -7.88 -18.55
N THR A 318 42.05 -7.40 -19.79
CA THR A 318 43.00 -6.35 -20.17
C THR A 318 42.55 -4.97 -19.65
N ARG A 319 43.41 -3.95 -19.74
CA ARG A 319 43.06 -2.58 -19.31
C ARG A 319 41.89 -2.02 -20.11
N GLU A 320 41.88 -2.28 -21.41
CA GLU A 320 40.84 -1.82 -22.32
C GLU A 320 39.51 -2.53 -22.05
N GLN A 321 39.56 -3.84 -21.83
CA GLN A 321 38.39 -4.66 -21.46
C GLN A 321 37.80 -4.24 -20.11
N GLU A 322 38.63 -4.01 -19.09
CA GLU A 322 38.20 -3.46 -17.81
C GLU A 322 37.49 -2.12 -18.01
N GLY A 323 38.13 -1.18 -18.73
CA GLY A 323 37.54 0.13 -19.01
C GLY A 323 36.20 0.02 -19.75
N HIS A 324 36.11 -0.85 -20.75
CA HIS A 324 34.88 -1.10 -21.51
C HIS A 324 33.77 -1.65 -20.61
N LEU A 325 34.05 -2.67 -19.79
CA LEU A 325 33.05 -3.27 -18.90
C LEU A 325 32.58 -2.29 -17.82
N PHE A 326 33.47 -1.52 -17.20
CA PHE A 326 33.07 -0.50 -16.22
C PHE A 326 32.27 0.62 -16.86
N ARG A 327 32.62 1.05 -18.08
CA ARG A 327 31.85 2.04 -18.83
C ARG A 327 30.44 1.51 -19.13
N LYS A 328 30.34 0.28 -19.65
CA LYS A 328 29.07 -0.41 -19.94
C LYS A 328 28.20 -0.57 -18.69
N PHE A 329 28.79 -1.03 -17.59
CA PHE A 329 28.13 -1.19 -16.29
C PHE A 329 27.51 0.12 -15.80
N ASN A 330 28.29 1.20 -15.77
CA ASN A 330 27.82 2.51 -15.31
C ASN A 330 26.79 3.13 -16.28
N PHE A 331 26.94 2.93 -17.58
CA PHE A 331 25.99 3.41 -18.58
C PHE A 331 24.62 2.73 -18.47
N LEU A 332 24.58 1.40 -18.27
CA LEU A 332 23.32 0.68 -18.04
C LEU A 332 22.58 1.19 -16.79
N LYS A 333 23.33 1.46 -15.70
CA LYS A 333 22.78 2.05 -14.48
C LYS A 333 22.29 3.48 -14.69
N TYR A 334 23.02 4.29 -15.46
CA TYR A 334 22.60 5.63 -15.86
C TYR A 334 21.28 5.61 -16.64
N MET A 335 21.16 4.75 -17.66
CA MET A 335 19.92 4.61 -18.43
C MET A 335 18.75 4.18 -17.55
N ALA A 336 18.96 3.17 -16.70
CA ALA A 336 17.95 2.71 -15.75
C ALA A 336 17.53 3.83 -14.78
N ALA A 337 18.48 4.63 -14.28
CA ALA A 337 18.19 5.76 -13.41
C ALA A 337 17.38 6.86 -14.12
N LYS A 338 17.75 7.20 -15.36
CA LYS A 338 17.03 8.19 -16.19
C LYS A 338 15.60 7.76 -16.52
N LEU A 339 15.37 6.46 -16.75
CA LEU A 339 14.03 5.92 -16.95
C LEU A 339 13.24 5.88 -15.64
N ARG A 340 13.90 5.60 -14.50
CA ARG A 340 13.28 5.62 -13.17
C ARG A 340 12.76 7.02 -12.79
N GLU A 341 13.42 8.08 -13.21
CA GLU A 341 12.94 9.46 -13.01
C GLU A 341 11.61 9.77 -13.71
N GLN A 342 11.30 9.05 -14.79
CA GLN A 342 10.04 9.20 -15.53
C GLN A 342 8.90 8.35 -14.96
N LEU A 343 9.18 7.51 -13.96
CA LEU A 343 8.21 6.62 -13.35
C LEU A 343 7.36 7.38 -12.33
N ASP A 344 6.06 7.50 -12.61
CA ASP A 344 5.09 8.00 -11.65
C ASP A 344 4.72 6.88 -10.64
N PRO A 345 4.98 7.04 -9.33
CA PRO A 345 4.62 6.05 -8.32
C PRO A 345 3.11 5.82 -8.20
N GLN A 346 2.28 6.79 -8.57
CA GLN A 346 0.81 6.67 -8.48
C GLN A 346 0.20 5.97 -9.69
N GLN A 347 0.85 6.04 -10.85
CA GLN A 347 0.43 5.37 -12.08
C GLN A 347 1.62 4.68 -12.78
N PRO A 348 2.12 3.57 -12.20
CA PRO A 348 3.29 2.92 -12.75
C PRO A 348 2.97 2.22 -14.08
N LYS A 349 3.67 2.63 -15.15
CA LYS A 349 3.57 2.01 -16.47
C LYS A 349 4.37 0.70 -16.49
N ALA A 350 3.71 -0.42 -16.78
CA ALA A 350 4.33 -1.74 -16.81
C ALA A 350 5.55 -1.82 -17.75
N THR A 351 5.41 -1.29 -18.97
CA THR A 351 6.49 -1.31 -19.98
C THR A 351 7.74 -0.55 -19.54
N LEU A 352 7.57 0.53 -18.77
CA LEU A 352 8.69 1.32 -18.26
C LEU A 352 9.42 0.56 -17.14
N MET A 353 8.67 -0.08 -16.24
CA MET A 353 9.25 -0.94 -15.19
C MET A 353 9.99 -2.14 -15.77
N ASP A 354 9.42 -2.80 -16.78
CA ASP A 354 10.04 -3.92 -17.48
C ASP A 354 11.41 -3.52 -18.08
N GLU A 355 11.49 -2.33 -18.67
CA GLU A 355 12.73 -1.82 -19.25
C GLU A 355 13.78 -1.45 -18.20
N ILE A 356 13.38 -0.84 -17.08
CA ILE A 356 14.31 -0.53 -15.96
C ILE A 356 14.88 -1.82 -15.36
N GLU A 357 14.03 -2.82 -15.12
CA GLU A 357 14.44 -4.12 -14.62
C GLU A 357 15.41 -4.81 -15.60
N ARG A 358 15.10 -4.78 -16.91
CA ARG A 358 15.97 -5.34 -17.97
C ARG A 358 17.36 -4.70 -17.97
N LEU A 359 17.45 -3.38 -17.90
CA LEU A 359 18.72 -2.66 -17.86
C LEU A 359 19.51 -2.95 -16.58
N TYR A 360 18.81 -3.05 -15.44
CA TYR A 360 19.43 -3.41 -14.18
C TYR A 360 19.99 -4.85 -14.21
N ASP A 361 19.24 -5.82 -14.73
CA ASP A 361 19.69 -7.19 -14.85
C ASP A 361 20.94 -7.30 -15.73
N GLN A 362 20.98 -6.58 -16.87
CA GLN A 362 22.18 -6.47 -17.69
C GLN A 362 23.37 -5.85 -16.94
N ALA A 363 23.13 -4.83 -16.11
CA ALA A 363 24.17 -4.23 -15.29
C ALA A 363 24.70 -5.24 -14.25
N VAL A 364 23.83 -6.07 -13.67
CA VAL A 364 24.22 -7.15 -12.74
C VAL A 364 25.04 -8.21 -13.46
N GLU A 365 24.69 -8.58 -14.69
CA GLU A 365 25.49 -9.52 -15.51
C GLU A 365 26.90 -8.98 -15.76
N VAL A 366 27.02 -7.72 -16.19
CA VAL A 366 28.33 -7.08 -16.41
C VAL A 366 29.12 -7.00 -15.10
N LYS A 367 28.47 -6.64 -13.99
CA LYS A 367 29.08 -6.65 -12.66
C LYS A 367 29.62 -8.04 -12.29
N ASN A 368 28.83 -9.09 -12.53
CA ASN A 368 29.24 -10.47 -12.26
C ASN A 368 30.46 -10.87 -13.09
N GLN A 369 30.53 -10.47 -14.37
CA GLN A 369 31.71 -10.69 -15.21
C GLN A 369 32.96 -10.01 -14.64
N ILE A 370 32.84 -8.74 -14.23
CA ILE A 370 33.96 -7.99 -13.62
C ILE A 370 34.41 -8.67 -12.32
N VAL A 371 33.47 -9.06 -11.46
CA VAL A 371 33.78 -9.72 -10.18
C VAL A 371 34.49 -11.06 -10.42
N GLN A 372 33.93 -11.92 -11.28
CA GLN A 372 34.48 -13.24 -11.57
C GLN A 372 35.93 -13.18 -12.09
N ALA A 373 36.21 -12.24 -13.01
CA ALA A 373 37.57 -12.04 -13.51
C ALA A 373 38.59 -11.62 -12.43
N ASN A 374 38.11 -11.06 -11.32
CA ASN A 374 38.94 -10.52 -10.23
C ASN A 374 38.92 -11.35 -8.94
N LEU A 375 38.16 -12.45 -8.85
CA LEU A 375 38.13 -13.30 -7.63
C LEU A 375 39.52 -13.86 -7.28
N ARG A 376 40.35 -14.11 -8.28
CA ARG A 376 41.73 -14.60 -8.11
C ARG A 376 42.62 -13.62 -7.35
N LEU A 377 42.37 -12.32 -7.49
CA LEU A 377 43.07 -11.27 -6.75
C LEU A 377 42.82 -11.41 -5.24
N VAL A 378 41.57 -11.66 -4.83
CA VAL A 378 41.20 -11.86 -3.43
C VAL A 378 41.96 -13.05 -2.84
N VAL A 379 42.00 -14.18 -3.54
CA VAL A 379 42.73 -15.38 -3.08
C VAL A 379 44.22 -15.07 -2.87
N SER A 380 44.85 -14.33 -3.79
CA SER A 380 46.27 -13.94 -3.69
C SER A 380 46.57 -12.98 -2.54
N ILE A 381 45.62 -12.13 -2.16
CA ILE A 381 45.76 -11.21 -1.03
C ILE A 381 45.50 -11.98 0.26
N ALA A 382 44.40 -12.73 0.33
CA ALA A 382 44.01 -13.52 1.50
C ALA A 382 45.11 -14.50 1.91
N LYS A 383 45.74 -15.22 0.96
CA LYS A 383 46.82 -16.17 1.22
C LYS A 383 47.99 -15.57 2.01
N ARG A 384 48.27 -14.27 1.89
CA ARG A 384 49.33 -13.57 2.64
C ARG A 384 48.95 -13.27 4.09
N HIS A 385 47.67 -13.29 4.41
CA HIS A 385 47.11 -12.93 5.72
C HIS A 385 46.60 -14.13 6.51
N VAL A 386 46.55 -15.33 5.93
CA VAL A 386 46.15 -16.55 6.64
C VAL A 386 47.15 -16.87 7.74
N THR A 387 46.71 -16.83 8.98
CA THR A 387 47.42 -17.44 10.12
C THR A 387 46.95 -18.87 10.35
N GLN A 388 47.77 -19.71 11.03
CA GLN A 388 47.50 -21.16 11.24
C GLN A 388 46.12 -21.49 11.87
N ASN A 389 45.47 -20.51 12.52
CA ASN A 389 44.21 -20.69 13.25
C ASN A 389 43.00 -19.99 12.59
N GLU A 390 43.18 -19.29 11.47
CA GLU A 390 42.09 -18.60 10.76
C GLU A 390 41.43 -19.48 9.69
N GLU A 391 40.10 -19.41 9.59
CA GLU A 391 39.38 -20.07 8.52
C GLU A 391 39.64 -19.34 7.20
N PHE A 392 40.52 -19.92 6.38
CA PHE A 392 40.87 -19.39 5.06
C PHE A 392 39.65 -19.00 4.19
N PHE A 393 38.56 -19.77 4.28
CA PHE A 393 37.31 -19.50 3.56
C PHE A 393 36.57 -18.27 4.07
N GLY A 394 36.63 -17.98 5.37
CA GLY A 394 36.05 -16.78 5.97
C GLY A 394 36.71 -15.51 5.43
N LEU A 395 38.05 -15.50 5.40
CA LEU A 395 38.83 -14.39 4.83
C LEU A 395 38.54 -14.18 3.34
N ILE A 396 38.46 -15.26 2.55
CA ILE A 396 38.11 -15.15 1.13
C ILE A 396 36.69 -14.57 0.97
N SER A 397 35.74 -15.01 1.77
CA SER A 397 34.35 -14.55 1.70
C SER A 397 34.23 -13.06 2.05
N ASP A 398 34.89 -12.60 3.12
CA ASP A 398 34.92 -11.18 3.47
C ASP A 398 35.67 -10.33 2.42
N GLY A 399 36.75 -10.87 1.86
CA GLY A 399 37.49 -10.25 0.75
C GLY A 399 36.64 -10.11 -0.51
N ASN A 400 35.86 -11.13 -0.86
CA ASN A 400 34.93 -11.10 -1.99
C ASN A 400 33.84 -10.03 -1.78
N MET A 401 33.32 -9.89 -0.56
CA MET A 401 32.35 -8.82 -0.24
C MET A 401 32.97 -7.43 -0.36
N SER A 402 34.26 -7.27 -0.05
CA SER A 402 34.98 -6.02 -0.29
C SER A 402 35.23 -5.77 -1.77
N LEU A 403 35.55 -6.81 -2.54
CA LEU A 403 35.72 -6.71 -3.99
C LEU A 403 34.42 -6.27 -4.68
N ILE A 404 33.28 -6.89 -4.34
CA ILE A 404 31.96 -6.53 -4.88
C ILE A 404 31.65 -5.05 -4.62
N ARG A 405 31.92 -4.57 -3.40
CA ARG A 405 31.76 -3.16 -3.03
C ARG A 405 32.74 -2.24 -3.77
N ALA A 406 33.96 -2.71 -4.04
CA ALA A 406 34.94 -1.94 -4.81
C ALA A 406 34.52 -1.79 -6.27
N VAL A 407 33.91 -2.81 -6.89
CA VAL A 407 33.37 -2.73 -8.25
C VAL A 407 32.31 -1.64 -8.37
N GLU A 408 31.44 -1.48 -7.37
CA GLU A 408 30.40 -0.44 -7.41
C GLU A 408 30.94 0.99 -7.29
N LYS A 409 32.13 1.17 -6.70
CA LYS A 409 32.71 2.49 -6.40
C LYS A 409 33.89 2.85 -7.29
N PHE A 410 34.31 1.96 -8.17
CA PHE A 410 35.48 2.17 -8.99
C PHE A 410 35.21 3.17 -10.11
N ASP A 411 36.04 4.20 -10.16
CA ASP A 411 35.99 5.24 -11.18
C ASP A 411 36.96 4.92 -12.32
N PHE A 412 36.41 4.48 -13.45
CA PHE A 412 37.17 4.11 -14.65
C PHE A 412 37.75 5.31 -15.40
N SER A 413 37.22 6.53 -15.19
CA SER A 413 37.68 7.74 -15.89
C SER A 413 39.10 8.15 -15.50
N ARG A 414 39.53 7.78 -14.28
CA ARG A 414 40.85 8.10 -13.73
C ARG A 414 41.99 7.33 -14.38
N GLY A 415 41.69 6.35 -15.24
CA GLY A 415 42.70 5.57 -15.97
C GLY A 415 43.54 4.61 -15.11
N ASN A 416 43.31 4.51 -13.80
CA ASN A 416 44.00 3.56 -12.94
C ASN A 416 43.54 2.11 -13.22
N LYS A 417 44.39 1.14 -12.92
CA LYS A 417 44.01 -0.28 -12.96
C LYS A 417 43.06 -0.60 -11.81
N PHE A 418 42.01 -1.39 -12.09
CA PHE A 418 41.04 -1.79 -11.07
C PHE A 418 41.70 -2.58 -9.94
N SER A 419 42.66 -3.45 -10.27
CA SER A 419 43.42 -4.23 -9.29
C SER A 419 44.10 -3.38 -8.22
N THR A 420 44.59 -2.18 -8.55
CA THR A 420 45.21 -1.24 -7.59
C THR A 420 44.19 -0.77 -6.55
N TYR A 421 43.01 -0.34 -7.01
CA TYR A 421 41.94 0.12 -6.14
C TYR A 421 41.34 -1.01 -5.30
N ALA A 422 41.04 -2.14 -5.95
CA ALA A 422 40.48 -3.33 -5.31
C ALA A 422 41.41 -3.88 -4.23
N SER A 423 42.73 -3.93 -4.47
CA SER A 423 43.71 -4.41 -3.49
C SER A 423 43.68 -3.57 -2.21
N TRP A 424 43.60 -2.24 -2.33
CA TRP A 424 43.51 -1.36 -1.18
C TRP A 424 42.20 -1.53 -0.42
N ALA A 425 41.07 -1.66 -1.13
CA ALA A 425 39.77 -1.90 -0.51
C ALA A 425 39.74 -3.22 0.29
N ILE A 426 40.23 -4.31 -0.30
CA ILE A 426 40.32 -5.63 0.33
C ILE A 426 41.23 -5.56 1.57
N MET A 427 42.43 -5.00 1.43
CA MET A 427 43.39 -4.89 2.53
C MET A 427 42.86 -4.03 3.68
N LYS A 428 42.17 -2.93 3.35
CA LYS A 428 41.51 -2.07 4.36
C LYS A 428 40.40 -2.81 5.09
N ASN A 429 39.62 -3.66 4.41
CA ASN A 429 38.62 -4.47 5.08
C ASN A 429 39.29 -5.47 6.03
N PHE A 430 40.27 -6.24 5.53
CA PHE A 430 41.02 -7.21 6.35
C PHE A 430 41.68 -6.59 7.59
N ALA A 431 42.27 -5.40 7.46
CA ALA A 431 42.82 -4.67 8.60
C ALA A 431 41.78 -4.34 9.69
N ARG A 432 40.48 -4.32 9.35
CA ARG A 432 39.38 -4.09 10.27
C ARG A 432 38.77 -5.40 10.80
N THR A 433 38.55 -6.39 9.94
CA THR A 433 37.86 -7.65 10.30
C THR A 433 38.76 -8.59 11.09
N ILE A 434 40.03 -8.77 10.67
CA ILE A 434 40.96 -9.71 11.31
C ILE A 434 41.13 -9.40 12.81
N PRO A 435 41.42 -8.15 13.25
CA PRO A 435 41.57 -7.87 14.68
C PRO A 435 40.26 -7.99 15.47
N HIS A 436 39.10 -7.80 14.82
CA HIS A 436 37.80 -7.93 15.46
C HIS A 436 37.44 -9.40 15.70
N GLU A 437 37.64 -10.25 14.69
CA GLU A 437 37.47 -11.70 14.82
C GLU A 437 38.44 -12.28 15.84
N PHE A 438 39.71 -11.84 15.83
CA PHE A 438 40.69 -12.26 16.84
C PHE A 438 40.24 -11.88 18.25
N ARG A 439 39.79 -10.63 18.48
CA ARG A 439 39.24 -10.19 19.77
C ARG A 439 37.99 -10.94 20.18
N HIS A 440 37.09 -11.24 19.23
CA HIS A 440 35.89 -12.00 19.50
C HIS A 440 36.24 -13.43 19.92
N ARG A 441 37.11 -14.10 19.16
CA ARG A 441 37.58 -15.46 19.47
C ARG A 441 38.36 -15.51 20.77
N ASP A 442 39.15 -14.49 21.09
CA ASP A 442 39.91 -14.41 22.34
C ASP A 442 38.98 -14.17 23.55
N ARG A 443 37.99 -13.27 23.41
CA ARG A 443 36.99 -13.00 24.47
C ARG A 443 36.03 -14.16 24.71
N PHE A 444 35.63 -14.85 23.65
CA PHE A 444 34.65 -15.94 23.70
C PHE A 444 35.30 -17.30 23.47
N ARG A 445 36.61 -17.41 23.71
CA ARG A 445 37.27 -18.69 23.83
C ARG A 445 36.66 -19.36 25.03
N THR A 446 35.80 -20.36 24.81
CA THR A 446 35.50 -21.33 25.85
C THR A 446 36.85 -21.90 26.26
N SER A 447 37.26 -21.66 27.51
CA SER A 447 38.47 -22.27 28.03
C SER A 447 38.44 -23.76 27.72
N SER A 448 39.62 -24.33 27.48
CA SER A 448 39.80 -25.76 27.22
C SER A 448 38.88 -26.55 28.15
N GLU A 449 38.03 -27.41 27.62
CA GLU A 449 37.15 -28.31 28.38
C GLU A 449 37.88 -28.98 29.56
N GLU A 450 39.18 -29.22 29.38
CA GLU A 450 40.12 -29.73 30.40
C GLU A 450 40.22 -28.88 31.68
N MET A 451 40.11 -27.55 31.63
CA MET A 451 40.13 -26.71 32.84
C MET A 451 38.81 -26.77 33.63
N PHE A 452 37.68 -26.92 32.94
CA PHE A 452 36.39 -27.12 33.60
C PHE A 452 36.27 -28.52 34.21
N ALA A 453 36.89 -29.53 33.60
CA ALA A 453 36.91 -30.89 34.14
C ALA A 453 37.70 -31.01 35.45
N GLY A 454 38.66 -30.12 35.72
CA GLY A 454 39.50 -30.15 36.92
C GLY A 454 39.02 -29.29 38.09
N THR A 455 37.97 -28.48 37.91
CA THR A 455 37.46 -27.61 38.99
C THR A 455 36.29 -28.30 39.67
N GLU A 456 36.48 -28.77 40.90
CA GLU A 456 35.40 -29.39 41.68
C GLU A 456 34.33 -28.35 42.05
N ASP A 457 33.06 -28.74 41.90
CA ASP A 457 31.91 -27.90 42.29
C ASP A 457 31.69 -28.02 43.81
N GLU A 458 32.12 -27.01 44.57
CA GLU A 458 31.97 -26.97 46.03
C GLU A 458 30.54 -26.69 46.50
N ARG A 459 29.57 -26.49 45.60
CA ARG A 459 28.18 -26.22 45.98
C ARG A 459 27.55 -27.49 46.60
N PRO A 460 26.94 -27.39 47.80
CA PRO A 460 26.25 -28.53 48.38
C PRO A 460 25.09 -28.98 47.50
N GLY A 461 24.92 -30.29 47.31
CA GLY A 461 23.83 -30.83 46.50
C GLY A 461 22.45 -30.42 47.02
N ALA A 462 21.46 -30.35 46.13
CA ALA A 462 20.09 -29.91 46.46
C ALA A 462 19.49 -30.65 47.68
N LEU A 463 19.74 -31.95 47.80
CA LEU A 463 19.32 -32.77 48.96
C LEU A 463 19.96 -32.34 50.29
N ALA A 464 21.22 -31.92 50.27
CA ALA A 464 21.91 -31.44 51.48
C ALA A 464 21.34 -30.08 51.91
N MET A 465 21.10 -29.19 50.95
CA MET A 465 20.47 -27.89 51.20
C MET A 465 19.05 -28.04 51.77
N GLU A 466 18.25 -28.95 51.21
CA GLU A 466 16.88 -29.22 51.67
C GLU A 466 16.84 -29.78 53.10
N ARG A 467 17.73 -30.73 53.43
CA ARG A 467 17.86 -31.25 54.80
C ARG A 467 18.28 -30.15 55.78
N ALA A 468 19.27 -29.33 55.41
CA ALA A 468 19.73 -28.22 56.25
C ALA A 468 18.62 -27.17 56.45
N GLN A 469 17.77 -26.93 55.44
CA GLN A 469 16.61 -26.05 55.55
C GLN A 469 15.55 -26.62 56.49
N SER A 470 15.19 -27.90 56.35
CA SER A 470 14.19 -28.55 57.22
C SER A 470 14.63 -28.57 58.69
N VAL A 471 15.92 -28.78 58.96
CA VAL A 471 16.49 -28.68 60.31
C VAL A 471 16.35 -27.26 60.86
N ARG A 472 16.66 -26.23 60.06
CA ARG A 472 16.53 -24.82 60.46
C ARG A 472 15.08 -24.43 60.73
N GLU A 473 14.13 -24.84 59.90
CA GLU A 473 12.69 -24.58 60.11
C GLU A 473 12.20 -25.20 61.43
N THR A 474 12.59 -26.46 61.69
CA THR A 474 12.24 -27.14 62.95
C THR A 474 12.82 -26.42 64.17
N GLN A 475 14.03 -25.88 64.07
CA GLN A 475 14.65 -25.09 65.14
C GLN A 475 13.91 -23.76 65.37
N VAL A 476 13.56 -23.05 64.29
CA VAL A 476 12.80 -21.79 64.37
C VAL A 476 11.44 -22.01 65.04
N ASP A 477 10.71 -23.05 64.66
CA ASP A 477 9.41 -23.39 65.27
C ASP A 477 9.51 -23.67 66.77
N ARG A 478 10.58 -24.36 67.20
CA ARG A 478 10.83 -24.61 68.63
C ARG A 478 11.05 -23.31 69.40
N ILE A 479 11.88 -22.38 68.90
CA ILE A 479 12.11 -21.10 69.59
C ILE A 479 10.82 -20.25 69.59
N LEU A 480 10.09 -20.21 68.48
CA LEU A 480 8.84 -19.45 68.37
C LEU A 480 7.77 -19.93 69.38
N SER A 481 7.75 -21.22 69.74
CA SER A 481 6.83 -21.77 70.74
C SER A 481 7.02 -21.23 72.17
N ARG A 482 8.14 -20.55 72.46
CA ARG A 482 8.40 -19.90 73.76
C ARG A 482 7.78 -18.51 73.89
N LEU A 483 7.31 -17.93 72.79
CA LEU A 483 6.61 -16.66 72.77
C LEU A 483 5.14 -16.83 73.13
N ASP A 484 4.50 -15.77 73.61
CA ASP A 484 3.04 -15.79 73.72
C ASP A 484 2.38 -15.73 72.32
N GLU A 485 1.11 -16.13 72.22
CA GLU A 485 0.40 -16.21 70.93
C GLU A 485 0.43 -14.88 70.14
N ARG A 486 0.41 -13.74 70.83
CA ARG A 486 0.44 -12.41 70.17
C ARG A 486 1.84 -12.03 69.70
N GLU A 487 2.86 -12.31 70.49
CA GLU A 487 4.27 -12.13 70.17
C GLU A 487 4.66 -13.01 68.99
N GLN A 488 4.24 -14.28 69.01
CA GLN A 488 4.47 -15.25 67.94
C GLN A 488 3.84 -14.76 66.62
N GLU A 489 2.58 -14.35 66.65
CA GLU A 489 1.87 -13.85 65.46
C GLU A 489 2.52 -12.60 64.87
N ILE A 490 2.99 -11.67 65.72
CA ILE A 490 3.70 -10.46 65.27
C ILE A 490 5.02 -10.84 64.60
N ILE A 491 5.81 -11.73 65.19
CA ILE A 491 7.11 -12.14 64.65
C ILE A 491 6.93 -12.91 63.33
N ILE A 492 5.98 -13.84 63.26
CA ILE A 492 5.69 -14.60 62.03
C ILE A 492 5.32 -13.66 60.88
N ARG A 493 4.40 -12.71 61.09
CA ARG A 493 3.99 -11.76 60.04
C ARG A 493 5.09 -10.75 59.68
N ARG A 494 5.87 -10.32 60.68
CA ARG A 494 6.94 -9.34 60.48
C ARG A 494 8.08 -9.87 59.62
N PHE A 495 8.43 -11.14 59.81
CA PHE A 495 9.58 -11.77 59.17
C PHE A 495 9.19 -12.82 58.11
N GLY A 496 7.90 -13.10 57.91
CA GLY A 496 7.40 -14.06 56.93
C GLY A 496 7.81 -15.51 57.25
N LEU A 497 7.83 -15.89 58.54
CA LEU A 497 8.50 -17.13 59.00
C LEU A 497 7.66 -18.40 58.86
N ARG A 498 6.36 -18.32 58.57
CA ARG A 498 5.52 -19.52 58.36
C ARG A 498 5.42 -19.83 56.88
N GLY A 499 6.28 -20.74 56.44
CA GLY A 499 6.13 -21.43 55.17
C GLY A 499 4.91 -22.36 55.19
N ALA A 500 4.03 -22.20 54.20
CA ALA A 500 3.09 -23.22 53.73
C ALA A 500 2.23 -23.93 54.80
N ASP A 501 1.41 -23.19 55.54
CA ASP A 501 0.13 -23.78 55.92
C ASP A 501 -0.70 -23.99 54.65
N ARG A 502 -1.36 -25.14 54.54
CA ARG A 502 -1.95 -25.74 53.32
C ARG A 502 -3.17 -25.01 52.74
N THR A 503 -3.22 -23.70 52.91
CA THR A 503 -4.21 -22.78 52.33
C THR A 503 -3.41 -21.66 51.66
N GLY A 504 -3.25 -21.74 50.34
CA GLY A 504 -2.42 -20.85 49.53
C GLY A 504 -2.84 -19.37 49.63
N GLY A 505 -2.29 -18.68 50.62
CA GLY A 505 -2.38 -17.24 50.81
C GLY A 505 -1.03 -16.66 51.25
N ASP A 506 -0.78 -15.42 50.84
CA ASP A 506 0.47 -14.64 50.93
C ASP A 506 0.96 -14.37 52.38
N LEU A 507 1.26 -15.41 53.15
CA LEU A 507 1.89 -15.31 54.48
C LEU A 507 3.43 -15.33 54.42
N ASN A 508 4.02 -15.48 53.23
CA ASN A 508 5.46 -15.53 53.02
C ASN A 508 6.13 -14.14 52.87
N GLU A 509 5.36 -13.06 52.72
CA GLU A 509 5.95 -11.73 52.58
C GLU A 509 6.11 -11.02 53.95
N PRO A 510 7.30 -10.49 54.27
CA PRO A 510 7.51 -9.78 55.52
C PRO A 510 6.71 -8.47 55.53
N MET A 511 5.85 -8.29 56.54
CA MET A 511 5.00 -7.12 56.67
C MET A 511 5.69 -5.97 57.42
N THR A 512 5.34 -4.72 57.11
CA THR A 512 5.80 -3.55 57.87
C THR A 512 5.11 -3.44 59.24
N LEU A 513 5.77 -2.82 60.22
CA LEU A 513 5.17 -2.55 61.55
C LEU A 513 3.82 -1.82 61.47
N LYS A 514 3.63 -0.99 60.44
CA LYS A 514 2.37 -0.27 60.20
C LYS A 514 1.27 -1.21 59.73
N GLU A 515 1.58 -2.14 58.83
CA GLU A 515 0.62 -3.12 58.30
C GLU A 515 0.24 -4.16 59.35
N VAL A 516 1.22 -4.68 60.10
CA VAL A 516 0.98 -5.57 61.25
C VAL A 516 0.12 -4.87 62.30
N GLY A 517 0.39 -3.59 62.59
CA GLY A 517 -0.41 -2.77 63.50
C GLY A 517 -1.84 -2.57 63.02
N ALA A 518 -2.04 -2.30 61.73
CA ALA A 518 -3.36 -2.15 61.13
C ALA A 518 -4.20 -3.42 61.23
N GLN A 519 -3.60 -4.60 61.04
CA GLN A 519 -4.30 -5.88 61.14
C GLN A 519 -4.63 -6.28 62.58
N LEU A 520 -3.73 -6.00 63.53
CA LEU A 520 -3.92 -6.35 64.95
C LEU A 520 -4.66 -5.26 65.75
N GLY A 521 -5.08 -4.17 65.10
CA GLY A 521 -5.82 -3.07 65.74
C GLY A 521 -4.99 -2.27 66.74
N VAL A 522 -3.67 -2.17 66.55
CA VAL A 522 -2.74 -1.50 67.46
C VAL A 522 -1.83 -0.52 66.73
N THR A 523 -1.27 0.45 67.45
CA THR A 523 -0.37 1.45 66.86
C THR A 523 0.96 0.82 66.43
N LYS A 524 1.61 1.41 65.41
CA LYS A 524 2.96 1.02 64.96
C LYS A 524 3.96 0.93 66.11
N GLU A 525 3.92 1.89 67.03
CA GLU A 525 4.83 1.93 68.18
C GLU A 525 4.55 0.80 69.17
N ARG A 526 3.28 0.37 69.31
CA ARG A 526 2.94 -0.79 70.13
C ARG A 526 3.48 -2.08 69.54
N ILE A 527 3.41 -2.28 68.22
CA ILE A 527 4.04 -3.43 67.55
C ILE A 527 5.56 -3.42 67.76
N ARG A 528 6.21 -2.27 67.59
CA ARG A 528 7.67 -2.14 67.82
C ARG A 528 8.09 -2.54 69.24
N GLN A 529 7.30 -2.16 70.24
CA GLN A 529 7.57 -2.54 71.64
C GLN A 529 7.40 -4.05 71.88
N ILE A 530 6.39 -4.67 71.27
CA ILE A 530 6.15 -6.11 71.40
C ILE A 530 7.22 -6.90 70.64
N GLU A 531 7.58 -6.48 69.43
CA GLU A 531 8.69 -7.04 68.64
C GLU A 531 10.01 -7.01 69.42
N ALA A 532 10.37 -5.88 70.04
CA ALA A 532 11.61 -5.78 70.82
C ALA A 532 11.64 -6.74 72.01
N ARG A 533 10.50 -6.92 72.71
CA ARG A 533 10.37 -7.88 73.81
C ARG A 533 10.43 -9.32 73.33
N ALA A 534 9.71 -9.64 72.25
CA ALA A 534 9.72 -10.95 71.63
C ALA A 534 11.13 -11.33 71.15
N LEU A 535 11.85 -10.44 70.47
CA LEU A 535 13.23 -10.66 70.04
C LEU A 535 14.18 -10.91 71.22
N SER A 536 14.00 -10.22 72.34
CA SER A 536 14.78 -10.49 73.56
C SER A 536 14.53 -11.89 74.12
N LYS A 537 13.27 -12.34 74.13
CA LYS A 537 12.89 -13.70 74.54
C LYS A 537 13.43 -14.77 73.58
N LEU A 538 13.36 -14.52 72.27
CA LEU A 538 13.90 -15.41 71.24
C LEU A 538 15.41 -15.57 71.36
N ARG A 539 16.15 -14.49 71.68
CA ARG A 539 17.61 -14.58 71.94
C ARG A 539 17.92 -15.49 73.12
N MET A 540 17.21 -15.34 74.24
CA MET A 540 17.39 -16.21 75.41
C MET A 540 17.05 -17.68 75.06
N ALA A 541 15.95 -17.91 74.35
CA ALA A 541 15.55 -19.26 73.94
C ALA A 541 16.54 -19.89 72.94
N ALA A 542 17.14 -19.10 72.05
CA ALA A 542 18.18 -19.58 71.12
C ALA A 542 19.47 -19.98 71.86
N GLU A 543 19.88 -19.22 72.88
CA GLU A 543 21.04 -19.55 73.74
C GLU A 543 20.80 -20.83 74.55
N GLU A 544 19.59 -21.03 75.11
CA GLU A 544 19.21 -22.23 75.86
C GLU A 544 19.19 -23.49 74.98
N GLU A 545 18.65 -23.39 73.76
CA GLU A 545 18.54 -24.50 72.80
C GLU A 545 19.85 -24.78 72.04
N LYS A 546 20.91 -24.01 72.30
CA LYS A 546 22.24 -24.12 71.65
C LYS A 546 22.16 -24.17 70.13
N ILE A 547 21.32 -23.32 69.55
CA ILE A 547 21.22 -23.25 68.10
C ILE A 547 22.47 -22.53 67.59
N GLU A 548 23.30 -23.25 66.83
CA GLU A 548 24.45 -22.67 66.15
C GLU A 548 23.95 -21.59 65.18
N LEU A 549 24.26 -20.33 65.50
CA LEU A 549 24.08 -19.24 64.56
C LEU A 549 25.22 -19.34 63.53
N PRO A 550 24.94 -19.33 62.22
CA PRO A 550 26.00 -19.22 61.23
C PRO A 550 26.73 -17.88 61.43
N ASP A 551 28.06 -17.94 61.50
CA ASP A 551 28.97 -16.78 61.67
C ASP A 551 28.78 -15.71 60.57
#